data_AF-A0A7S1YBX6-F1
#
_entry.id   AF-A0A7S1YBX6-F1
#
_cell.length_a   1.000
_cell.length_b   1.000
_cell.length_c   1.000
_cell.angle_alpha   90.00
_cell.angle_beta   90.00
_cell.angle_gamma   90.00
#
_symmetry.space_group_name_H-M   'P 1'
#
loop_
_entity.id
_entity.type
_entity.pdbx_description
1 polymer ?
#
loop_
_entity_poly.entity_id
_entity_poly.type
_entity_poly.pdbx_seq_one_letter_code
_entity_poly.pdbx_strand_id
1 'polypeptide(L)'
;TLLILIINIMSSSSYQMDRMVYAELKKLPGNNICCNCSSQDTDWGCVKTGILFCTECSGRHRGLGTHISFVRSVKMDSWTDEQLAIMKLGGNDAFHSYLKKHHKGGGFTKSSPIKA
;
A
#
# COMPACT_ATOMS: atom_id res chain seq x y z
N THR A 1 27.73 24.50 -5.00
CA THR A 1 27.07 25.15 -6.15
C THR A 1 25.57 25.11 -5.95
N LEU A 2 24.82 26.13 -6.41
CA LEU A 2 23.35 26.18 -6.29
C LEU A 2 22.66 24.86 -6.75
N LEU A 3 23.27 24.15 -7.71
CA LEU A 3 22.86 22.80 -8.12
C LEU A 3 22.88 21.75 -6.99
N ILE A 4 23.86 21.77 -6.08
CA ILE A 4 23.97 20.80 -4.97
C ILE A 4 22.89 21.05 -3.92
N LEU A 5 22.49 22.30 -3.69
CA LEU A 5 21.36 22.62 -2.81
C LEU A 5 20.03 22.16 -3.42
N ILE A 6 19.84 22.34 -4.73
CA ILE A 6 18.63 21.86 -5.45
C ILE A 6 18.57 20.32 -5.45
N ILE A 7 19.70 19.63 -5.64
CA ILE A 7 19.79 18.16 -5.54
C ILE A 7 19.39 17.68 -4.13
N ASN A 8 19.82 18.39 -3.07
CA ASN A 8 19.44 18.04 -1.69
C ASN A 8 17.94 18.31 -1.38
N ILE A 9 17.29 19.25 -2.07
CA ILE A 9 15.84 19.51 -1.93
C ILE A 9 15.03 18.45 -2.70
N MET A 10 15.60 17.85 -3.74
CA MET A 10 14.98 16.78 -4.56
C MET A 10 15.29 15.36 -4.08
N SER A 11 16.14 15.17 -3.07
CA SER A 11 16.28 13.87 -2.41
C SER A 11 14.99 13.56 -1.66
N SER A 12 14.19 12.65 -2.23
CA SER A 12 12.98 12.07 -1.67
C SER A 12 13.21 11.69 -0.21
N SER A 13 12.80 12.56 0.70
CA SER A 13 13.05 12.40 2.13
C SER A 13 12.17 11.26 2.62
N SER A 14 12.78 10.24 3.21
CA SER A 14 12.02 9.13 3.79
C SER A 14 11.65 9.49 5.23
N TYR A 15 10.36 9.50 5.55
CA TYR A 15 9.84 9.83 6.89
C TYR A 15 8.76 8.85 7.34
N GLN A 16 8.57 8.71 8.65
CA GLN A 16 7.45 7.92 9.18
C GLN A 16 6.13 8.55 8.74
N MET A 17 5.14 7.74 8.35
CA MET A 17 3.86 8.26 7.88
C MET A 17 3.16 9.08 8.97
N ASP A 18 2.81 10.32 8.65
CA ASP A 18 2.06 11.19 9.56
C ASP A 18 0.66 10.61 9.84
N ARG A 19 0.18 10.77 11.09
CA ARG A 19 -1.12 10.24 11.51
C ARG A 19 -2.28 10.82 10.70
N MET A 20 -2.21 12.08 10.29
CA MET A 20 -3.21 12.72 9.43
C MET A 20 -3.18 12.12 8.04
N VAL A 21 -1.99 11.88 7.47
CA VAL A 21 -1.86 11.21 6.16
C VAL A 21 -2.47 9.82 6.22
N TYR A 22 -2.21 9.04 7.27
CA TYR A 22 -2.85 7.75 7.46
C TYR A 22 -4.37 7.86 7.59
N ALA A 23 -4.87 8.84 8.35
CA ALA A 23 -6.30 9.08 8.49
C ALA A 23 -6.97 9.44 7.14
N GLU A 24 -6.30 10.19 6.27
CA GLU A 24 -6.79 10.44 4.91
C GLU A 24 -6.79 9.17 4.05
N LEU A 25 -5.73 8.35 4.13
CA LEU A 25 -5.70 7.07 3.41
C LEU A 25 -6.82 6.13 3.86
N LYS A 26 -7.15 6.11 5.16
CA LYS A 26 -8.28 5.34 5.72
C LYS A 26 -9.65 5.77 5.17
N LYS A 27 -9.80 7.02 4.72
CA LYS A 27 -11.05 7.54 4.14
C LYS A 27 -11.25 7.13 2.69
N LEU A 28 -10.21 6.64 2.00
CA LEU A 28 -10.36 6.13 0.65
C LEU A 28 -11.33 4.92 0.64
N PRO A 29 -12.15 4.76 -0.41
CA PRO A 29 -13.11 3.66 -0.50
C PRO A 29 -12.47 2.27 -0.27
N GLY A 30 -13.03 1.54 0.70
CA GLY A 30 -12.59 0.20 1.09
C GLY A 30 -11.34 0.14 1.98
N ASN A 31 -10.64 1.26 2.22
CA ASN A 31 -9.41 1.27 3.03
C ASN A 31 -9.64 1.13 4.55
N ASN A 32 -10.88 1.23 5.00
CA ASN A 32 -11.28 1.00 6.38
C ASN A 32 -11.28 -0.49 6.77
N ILE A 33 -11.18 -1.39 5.80
CA ILE A 33 -11.14 -2.85 5.97
C ILE A 33 -9.96 -3.39 5.15
N CYS A 34 -9.35 -4.46 5.62
CA CYS A 34 -8.23 -5.10 4.97
C CYS A 34 -8.58 -5.52 3.53
N CYS A 35 -7.69 -5.25 2.58
CA CYS A 35 -7.88 -5.59 1.18
C CYS A 35 -8.11 -7.10 0.91
N ASN A 36 -7.66 -7.98 1.81
CA ASN A 36 -7.70 -9.43 1.61
C ASN A 36 -8.56 -10.19 2.64
N CYS A 37 -9.03 -9.53 3.71
CA CYS A 37 -9.83 -10.15 4.76
C CYS A 37 -10.74 -9.12 5.44
N SER A 38 -11.53 -9.53 6.43
CA SER A 38 -12.50 -8.64 7.09
C SER A 38 -11.96 -7.86 8.29
N SER A 39 -10.64 -7.85 8.51
CA SER A 39 -10.02 -7.11 9.62
C SER A 39 -10.10 -5.59 9.37
N GLN A 40 -10.42 -4.83 10.42
CA GLN A 40 -10.45 -3.36 10.38
C GLN A 40 -9.08 -2.72 10.66
N ASP A 41 -8.10 -3.53 11.07
CA ASP A 41 -6.76 -3.10 11.45
C ASP A 41 -5.86 -3.01 10.23
N THR A 42 -6.02 -1.97 9.44
CA THR A 42 -5.33 -1.75 8.16
C THR A 42 -4.04 -0.94 8.28
N ASP A 43 -3.15 -1.35 9.20
CA ASP A 43 -1.91 -0.63 9.54
C ASP A 43 -0.71 -0.99 8.64
N TRP A 44 -0.95 -1.69 7.53
CA TRP A 44 0.06 -2.08 6.55
C TRP A 44 -0.42 -1.75 5.14
N GLY A 45 0.52 -1.51 4.23
CA GLY A 45 0.21 -1.24 2.83
C GLY A 45 1.16 -1.89 1.84
N CYS A 46 0.67 -2.07 0.62
CA CYS A 46 1.50 -2.42 -0.54
C CYS A 46 1.57 -1.20 -1.45
N VAL A 47 2.77 -0.61 -1.55
CA VAL A 47 2.97 0.60 -2.36
C VAL A 47 2.67 0.33 -3.83
N LYS A 48 3.11 -0.81 -4.38
CA LYS A 48 2.95 -1.11 -5.82
C LYS A 48 1.51 -1.09 -6.30
N THR A 49 0.57 -1.43 -5.43
CA THR A 49 -0.85 -1.54 -5.76
C THR A 49 -1.72 -0.50 -5.04
N GLY A 50 -1.13 0.32 -4.14
CA GLY A 50 -1.85 1.37 -3.42
C GLY A 50 -2.94 0.85 -2.47
N ILE A 51 -2.76 -0.31 -1.86
CA ILE A 51 -3.77 -0.96 -0.98
C ILE A 51 -3.34 -0.98 0.48
N LEU A 52 -4.31 -0.97 1.40
CA LEU A 52 -4.10 -1.20 2.83
C LEU A 52 -4.62 -2.56 3.28
N PHE A 53 -3.91 -3.21 4.19
CA PHE A 53 -4.24 -4.53 4.74
C PHE A 53 -3.75 -4.69 6.17
N CYS A 54 -4.15 -5.79 6.81
CA CYS A 54 -3.81 -6.09 8.19
C CYS A 54 -2.46 -6.79 8.35
N THR A 55 -1.98 -6.86 9.61
CA THR A 55 -0.71 -7.50 9.98
C THR A 55 -0.61 -8.93 9.46
N GLU A 56 -1.66 -9.74 9.60
CA GLU A 56 -1.68 -11.13 9.11
C GLU A 56 -1.52 -11.20 7.58
N CYS A 57 -2.18 -10.29 6.85
CA CYS A 57 -2.06 -10.24 5.39
C CYS A 57 -0.69 -9.73 4.96
N SER A 58 -0.03 -8.88 5.76
CA SER A 58 1.32 -8.40 5.47
C SER A 58 2.33 -9.54 5.34
N GLY A 59 2.22 -10.59 6.18
CA GLY A 59 3.07 -11.78 6.09
C GLY A 59 2.90 -12.51 4.76
N ARG A 60 1.65 -12.70 4.32
CA ARG A 60 1.34 -13.33 3.03
C ARG A 60 1.86 -12.53 1.86
N HIS A 61 1.69 -11.21 1.90
CA HIS A 61 2.20 -10.29 0.88
C HIS A 61 3.73 -10.29 0.81
N ARG A 62 4.43 -10.40 1.94
CA ARG A 62 5.91 -10.54 1.96
C ARG A 62 6.38 -11.81 1.25
N GLY A 63 5.63 -12.91 1.37
CA GLY A 63 5.94 -14.18 0.69
C GLY A 63 5.94 -14.11 -0.84
N LEU A 64 5.30 -13.09 -1.44
CA LEU A 64 5.28 -12.88 -2.89
C LEU A 64 6.58 -12.23 -3.42
N GLY A 65 7.37 -11.63 -2.54
CA GLY A 65 8.56 -10.87 -2.93
C GLY A 65 8.25 -9.43 -3.37
N THR A 66 9.26 -8.57 -3.27
CA THR A 66 9.15 -7.11 -3.44
C THR A 66 8.80 -6.67 -4.86
N HIS A 67 9.12 -7.50 -5.86
CA HIS A 67 8.79 -7.26 -7.26
C HIS A 67 7.28 -7.41 -7.53
N ILE A 68 6.54 -8.14 -6.69
CA ILE A 68 5.08 -8.28 -6.77
C ILE A 68 4.41 -7.37 -5.75
N SER A 69 4.79 -7.48 -4.47
CA SER A 69 4.18 -6.74 -3.37
C SER A 69 5.25 -6.02 -2.55
N PHE A 70 5.27 -4.69 -2.64
CA PHE A 70 6.19 -3.88 -1.85
C PHE A 70 5.53 -3.44 -0.54
N VAL A 71 5.71 -4.28 0.49
CA VAL A 71 5.04 -4.14 1.80
C VAL A 71 5.73 -3.09 2.67
N ARG A 72 4.92 -2.24 3.31
CA ARG A 72 5.33 -1.22 4.28
C ARG A 72 4.36 -1.17 5.47
N SER A 73 4.90 -1.06 6.68
CA SER A 73 4.17 -0.70 7.89
C SER A 73 3.85 0.79 7.85
N VAL A 74 2.60 1.15 8.14
CA VAL A 74 2.21 2.55 8.32
C VAL A 74 2.94 3.19 9.50
N LYS A 75 3.14 2.42 10.58
CA LYS A 75 3.65 2.94 11.86
C LYS A 75 5.17 2.79 12.03
N MET A 76 5.77 1.77 11.41
CA MET A 76 7.15 1.39 11.70
C MET A 76 8.13 1.68 10.57
N ASP A 77 7.66 1.78 9.32
CA ASP A 77 8.53 1.99 8.17
C ASP A 77 8.57 3.46 7.76
N SER A 78 9.68 3.86 7.15
CA SER A 78 9.79 5.14 6.46
C SER A 78 9.15 5.06 5.07
N TRP A 79 8.48 6.14 4.71
CA TRP A 79 7.77 6.37 3.46
C TRP A 79 8.39 7.53 2.71
N THR A 80 8.40 7.46 1.38
CA THR A 80 8.73 8.61 0.53
C THR A 80 7.47 9.26 -0.02
N ASP A 81 7.60 10.51 -0.48
CA ASP A 81 6.48 11.24 -1.08
C ASP A 81 5.88 10.51 -2.29
N GLU A 82 6.71 9.87 -3.11
CA GLU A 82 6.26 9.08 -4.25
C GLU A 82 5.43 7.87 -3.80
N GLN A 83 5.85 7.20 -2.73
CA GLN A 83 5.11 6.07 -2.18
C GLN A 83 3.75 6.52 -1.65
N LEU A 84 3.71 7.64 -0.93
CA LEU A 84 2.46 8.22 -0.43
C LEU A 84 1.53 8.68 -1.56
N ALA A 85 2.09 9.23 -2.64
CA ALA A 85 1.31 9.62 -3.82
C ALA A 85 0.63 8.40 -4.45
N ILE A 86 1.34 7.27 -4.58
CA ILE A 86 0.74 6.02 -5.07
C ILE A 86 -0.38 5.54 -4.15
N MET A 87 -0.16 5.56 -2.82
CA MET A 87 -1.20 5.18 -1.85
C MET A 87 -2.44 6.06 -1.95
N LYS A 88 -2.27 7.37 -2.16
CA LYS A 88 -3.37 8.34 -2.32
C LYS A 88 -4.17 8.14 -3.62
N LEU A 89 -3.53 7.67 -4.69
CA LEU A 89 -4.17 7.35 -5.98
C LEU A 89 -4.80 5.95 -6.00
N GLY A 90 -4.45 5.09 -5.05
CA GLY A 90 -4.95 3.72 -4.94
C GLY A 90 -6.30 3.62 -4.23
N GLY A 91 -6.39 2.67 -3.30
CA GLY A 91 -7.61 2.34 -2.57
C GLY A 91 -8.05 0.90 -2.82
N ASN A 92 -8.53 0.24 -1.76
CA ASN A 92 -8.90 -1.17 -1.80
C ASN A 92 -10.06 -1.46 -2.75
N ASP A 93 -11.09 -0.60 -2.80
CA ASP A 93 -12.23 -0.79 -3.71
C ASP A 93 -11.82 -0.60 -5.18
N ALA A 94 -10.93 0.36 -5.46
CA ALA A 94 -10.38 0.58 -6.79
C ALA A 94 -9.58 -0.64 -7.24
N PHE A 95 -8.76 -1.19 -6.36
CA PHE A 95 -8.01 -2.42 -6.61
C PHE A 95 -8.94 -3.63 -6.86
N HIS A 96 -9.97 -3.83 -6.04
CA HIS A 96 -10.95 -4.89 -6.25
C HIS A 96 -11.71 -4.73 -7.57
N SER A 97 -12.06 -3.50 -7.94
CA SER A 97 -12.71 -3.17 -9.22
C SER A 97 -11.81 -3.52 -10.41
N TYR A 98 -10.52 -3.18 -10.31
CA TYR A 98 -9.52 -3.57 -11.30
C TYR A 98 -9.42 -5.11 -11.44
N LEU A 99 -9.33 -5.83 -10.31
CA LEU A 99 -9.28 -7.29 -10.32
C LEU A 99 -10.55 -7.92 -10.92
N LYS A 100 -11.74 -7.43 -10.58
CA LYS A 100 -13.00 -7.94 -11.18
C LYS A 100 -13.03 -7.78 -12.70
N LYS A 101 -12.48 -6.69 -13.22
CA LYS A 101 -12.47 -6.39 -14.65
C LYS A 101 -11.42 -7.20 -15.41
N HIS A 102 -10.22 -7.37 -14.84
CA HIS A 102 -9.06 -7.90 -15.56
C HIS A 102 -8.63 -9.30 -15.11
N HIS A 103 -9.08 -9.77 -13.95
CA HIS A 103 -8.63 -11.01 -13.30
C HIS A 103 -9.84 -11.77 -12.72
N LYS A 104 -10.76 -12.20 -13.60
CA LYS A 104 -12.03 -12.86 -13.25
C LYS A 104 -11.93 -14.17 -12.43
N GLY A 105 -10.72 -14.63 -12.11
CA GLY A 105 -10.46 -15.80 -11.24
C GLY A 105 -9.38 -15.59 -10.18
N GLY A 106 -8.88 -14.37 -9.98
CA GLY A 106 -7.69 -14.09 -9.17
C GLY A 106 -7.90 -12.96 -8.17
N GLY A 107 -8.94 -13.02 -7.36
CA GLY A 107 -9.01 -12.23 -6.14
C GLY A 107 -8.12 -12.85 -5.07
N PHE A 108 -7.48 -12.03 -4.23
CA PHE A 108 -6.96 -12.47 -2.93
C PHE A 108 -8.15 -12.90 -2.05
N THR A 109 -8.70 -14.08 -2.31
CA THR A 109 -9.67 -14.72 -1.42
C THR A 109 -8.90 -15.44 -0.31
N LYS A 110 -9.57 -15.78 0.80
CA LYS A 110 -8.97 -16.53 1.92
C LYS A 110 -8.23 -17.82 1.49
N SER A 111 -8.46 -18.33 0.28
CA SER A 111 -8.09 -19.66 -0.18
C SER A 111 -7.12 -19.72 -1.37
N SER A 112 -6.63 -18.60 -1.91
CA SER A 112 -5.78 -18.68 -3.11
C SER A 112 -4.66 -17.64 -3.11
N PRO A 113 -3.38 -18.06 -2.97
CA PRO A 113 -2.24 -17.21 -3.26
C PRO A 113 -2.24 -16.84 -4.75
N ILE A 114 -1.81 -15.62 -5.08
CA ILE A 114 -1.43 -15.28 -6.45
C ILE A 114 -0.33 -16.26 -6.84
N LYS A 115 -0.64 -17.21 -7.72
CA LYS A 115 0.41 -17.89 -8.48
C LYS A 115 0.88 -16.85 -9.49
N ALA A 116 2.14 -16.43 -9.33
CA ALA A 116 2.85 -15.65 -10.34
C ALA A 116 2.83 -16.37 -11.68
#